data_AF-A0A2P5EJM0-F1
#
_entry.id   AF-A0A2P5EJM0-F1
#
_cell.length_a   1.000
_cell.length_b   1.000
_cell.length_c   1.000
_cell.angle_alpha   90.00
_cell.angle_beta   90.00
_cell.angle_gamma   90.00
#
_symmetry.space_group_name_H-M   'P 1'
#
loop_
_entity.id
_entity.type
_entity.pdbx_description
1 polymer ?
#
loop_
_entity_poly.entity_id
_entity_poly.type
_entity_poly.pdbx_seq_one_letter_code
_entity_poly.pdbx_strand_id
1 'polypeptide(L)' 'MALLELIANDQGNRTSPSYVTFTHTDRLLIGNAIKTQVTMNTQNTIFDTKRLIDRQFSNPSIQSDMKRWPFKVVP' A
#
# COMPACT_ATOMS: atom_id res chain seq x y z
N MET A 1 -26.96 -19.91 -11.05
CA MET A 1 -26.60 -18.61 -10.44
C MET A 1 -25.46 -18.89 -9.47
N ALA A 2 -24.23 -18.54 -9.82
CA ALA A 2 -23.14 -18.61 -8.85
C ALA A 2 -23.32 -17.44 -7.88
N LEU A 3 -23.56 -17.75 -6.61
CA LEU A 3 -23.54 -16.75 -5.55
C LEU A 3 -22.09 -16.29 -5.39
N LEU A 4 -21.87 -14.97 -5.46
CA LEU A 4 -20.58 -14.35 -5.22
C LEU A 4 -20.07 -14.76 -3.82
N GLU A 5 -18.97 -15.50 -3.76
CA GLU A 5 -18.32 -15.87 -2.51
C GLU A 5 -17.08 -15.00 -2.27
N LEU A 6 -17.07 -14.27 -1.15
CA LEU A 6 -15.94 -13.44 -0.72
C LEU A 6 -15.03 -14.27 0.19
N ILE A 7 -13.85 -14.61 -0.31
CA ILE A 7 -12.83 -15.38 0.42
C ILE A 7 -12.15 -14.45 1.45
N ALA A 8 -12.14 -14.87 2.72
CA ALA A 8 -11.44 -14.16 3.77
C ALA A 8 -9.92 -14.39 3.71
N ASN A 9 -9.13 -13.40 4.13
CA ASN A 9 -7.70 -13.55 4.33
C ASN A 9 -7.37 -14.38 5.59
N ASP A 10 -6.08 -14.62 5.81
CA ASP A 10 -5.52 -15.36 6.96
C ASP A 10 -5.92 -14.79 8.34
N GLN A 11 -6.34 -13.52 8.37
CA GLN A 11 -6.85 -12.83 9.56
C GLN A 11 -8.39 -12.78 9.62
N GLY A 12 -9.10 -13.49 8.75
CA GLY A 12 -10.57 -13.56 8.72
C GLY A 12 -11.26 -12.34 8.11
N ASN A 13 -10.52 -11.41 7.49
CA ASN A 13 -11.10 -10.23 6.85
C ASN A 13 -11.40 -10.51 5.39
N ARG A 14 -12.57 -10.07 4.92
CA ARG A 14 -12.98 -10.18 3.50
C ARG A 14 -12.33 -9.13 2.60
N THR A 15 -11.57 -8.21 3.17
CA THR A 15 -10.78 -7.20 2.47
C THR A 15 -9.38 -7.15 3.06
N SER A 16 -8.38 -6.98 2.18
CA SER A 16 -6.99 -6.77 2.57
C SER A 16 -6.56 -5.37 2.14
N PRO A 17 -6.05 -4.53 3.05
CA PRO A 17 -5.46 -3.25 2.70
C PRO A 17 -4.35 -3.43 1.66
N SER A 18 -4.34 -2.60 0.63
CA SER A 18 -3.28 -2.58 -0.39
C SER A 18 -2.06 -1.81 0.09
N TYR A 19 -1.40 -2.34 1.13
CA TYR A 19 -0.22 -1.77 1.76
C TYR A 19 0.93 -2.78 1.72
N VAL A 20 2.14 -2.29 1.51
CA VAL A 20 3.37 -3.07 1.54
C VAL A 20 4.40 -2.33 2.38
N THR A 21 5.04 -3.00 3.34
CA THR A 21 6.11 -2.40 4.17
C THR A 21 7.36 -3.24 4.13
N PHE A 22 8.50 -2.55 3.99
CA PHE A 22 9.82 -3.14 4.10
C PHE A 22 10.35 -2.96 5.52
N THR A 23 10.70 -4.07 6.16
CA THR A 23 11.35 -4.07 7.47
C THR A 23 12.87 -4.03 7.31
N HIS A 24 13.58 -3.62 8.37
CA HIS A 24 15.05 -3.64 8.43
C HIS A 24 15.69 -5.04 8.28
N THR A 25 14.88 -6.09 8.37
CA THR A 25 15.30 -7.50 8.22
C THR A 25 15.02 -8.05 6.82
N ASP A 26 14.82 -7.17 5.83
CA ASP A 26 14.41 -7.51 4.45
C ASP A 26 13.13 -8.36 4.36
N ARG A 27 12.34 -8.40 5.44
CA ARG A 27 11.01 -9.03 5.42
C ARG A 27 10.01 -8.04 4.84
N LEU A 28 9.22 -8.54 3.90
CA LEU A 28 8.10 -7.84 3.29
C LEU A 28 6.82 -8.22 4.04
N LEU A 29 6.12 -7.21 4.56
CA LEU A 29 4.82 -7.37 5.22
C LEU A 29 3.73 -6.80 4.31
N ILE A 30 2.57 -7.46 4.25
CA ILE A 30 1.44 -7.10 3.38
C ILE A 30 0.16 -6.98 4.21
N GLY A 31 -0.71 -6.03 3.85
CA GLY A 31 -2.08 -5.97 4.36
C GLY A 31 -2.13 -5.72 5.87
N ASN A 32 -3.04 -6.40 6.58
CA ASN A 32 -3.20 -6.12 8.01
C ASN A 32 -2.14 -6.72 8.93
N ALA A 33 -1.16 -7.45 8.40
CA ALA A 33 0.09 -7.75 9.12
C ALA A 33 0.90 -6.48 9.45
N ILE A 34 0.60 -5.35 8.79
CA ILE A 34 1.34 -4.08 8.92
C ILE A 34 0.71 -3.14 9.98
N LYS A 35 -0.51 -3.40 10.47
CA LYS A 35 -1.26 -2.45 11.34
C LYS A 35 -0.47 -1.92 12.55
N THR A 36 0.46 -2.71 13.09
CA THR A 36 1.32 -2.32 14.22
C THR A 36 2.59 -1.57 13.82
N GLN A 37 3.02 -1.66 12.55
CA GLN A 37 4.24 -1.03 12.03
C GLN A 37 4.00 0.26 11.23
N VAL A 38 2.80 0.49 10.69
CA VAL A 38 2.51 1.70 9.89
C VAL A 38 2.84 2.97 10.67
N THR A 39 2.56 3.04 11.98
CA THR A 39 2.80 4.23 12.80
C THR A 39 4.28 4.47 13.11
N MET A 40 5.12 3.43 13.08
CA MET A 40 6.55 3.51 13.43
C MET A 40 7.47 3.58 12.20
N ASN A 41 7.02 3.08 11.05
CA ASN A 41 7.82 2.94 9.84
C ASN A 41 7.07 3.45 8.60
N THR A 42 6.54 4.67 8.69
CA THR A 42 5.73 5.29 7.63
C THR A 42 6.50 5.47 6.32
N GLN A 43 7.80 5.75 6.39
CA GLN A 43 8.64 6.01 5.20
C GLN A 43 8.89 4.77 4.34
N ASN A 44 8.94 3.58 4.95
CA ASN A 44 9.14 2.30 4.24
C ASN A 44 7.82 1.57 3.96
N THR A 45 6.68 2.24 4.18
CA THR A 45 5.35 1.71 3.94
C THR A 45 4.76 2.34 2.68
N ILE A 46 4.56 1.55 1.63
CA ILE A 46 4.00 1.97 0.36
C ILE A 46 2.50 1.65 0.33
N PHE A 47 1.70 2.62 -0.08
CA PHE A 47 0.25 2.52 -0.23
C PHE A 47 -0.22 3.42 -1.38
N ASP A 48 -1.49 3.31 -1.77
CA ASP A 48 -2.08 4.10 -2.85
C ASP A 48 -1.36 3.98 -4.20
N THR A 49 -0.54 2.94 -4.41
CA THR A 49 0.24 2.72 -5.64
C THR A 49 -0.64 2.66 -6.89
N LYS A 50 -1.92 2.28 -6.76
CA LYS A 50 -2.90 2.33 -7.87
C LYS A 50 -3.04 3.73 -8.49
N ARG A 51 -2.73 4.80 -7.74
CA ARG A 51 -2.68 6.18 -8.25
C ARG A 51 -1.48 6.45 -9.15
N LEU A 52 -0.41 5.66 -9.02
CA LEU A 52 0.83 5.79 -9.80
C LEU A 52 0.79 4.98 -11.11
N ILE A 53 0.03 3.89 -11.14
CA ILE A 53 -0.04 2.99 -12.31
C ILE A 53 -0.53 3.78 -13.53
N ASP A 54 0.17 3.61 -14.66
CA ASP A 54 -0.14 4.24 -15.95
C ASP A 54 -0.10 5.78 -15.92
N ARG A 55 0.69 6.36 -15.02
CA ARG A 55 0.89 7.82 -14.95
C ARG A 55 2.37 8.18 -15.07
N GLN A 56 2.64 9.22 -15.85
CA GLN A 56 3.97 9.82 -15.91
C GLN A 56 4.28 10.55 -14.60
N PHE A 57 5.56 10.55 -14.22
CA PHE A 57 6.05 11.28 -13.05
C PHE A 57 5.66 12.77 -13.09
N SER A 58 5.68 13.39 -14.28
CA SER A 58 5.33 14.80 -14.51
C SER A 58 3.84 15.12 -14.35
N ASN A 59 2.98 14.11 -14.19
CA ASN A 59 1.54 14.33 -14.09
C ASN A 59 1.20 15.20 -12.85
N PRO A 60 0.39 16.27 -13.00
CA PRO A 60 0.08 17.19 -11.90
C PRO A 60 -0.57 16.53 -10.68
N SER A 61 -1.36 15.47 -10.88
CA SER A 61 -1.93 14.70 -9.78
C SER A 61 -0.85 13.95 -9.00
N ILE A 62 0.14 13.37 -9.70
CA ILE A 62 1.27 12.69 -9.04
C ILE A 62 2.12 13.69 -8.26
N GLN A 63 2.46 14.84 -8.85
CA GLN A 63 3.21 15.89 -8.17
C GLN A 63 2.48 16.44 -6.92
N SER A 64 1.15 16.44 -6.94
CA SER A 64 0.34 16.86 -5.78
C SER A 64 0.26 15.78 -4.71
N ASP A 65 0.08 14.51 -5.10
CA ASP A 65 -0.01 13.37 -4.18
C ASP A 65 1.34 13.10 -3.49
N MET A 66 2.47 13.31 -4.19
CA MET A 66 3.83 13.22 -3.65
C MET A 66 4.08 14.13 -2.44
N LYS A 67 3.35 15.24 -2.32
CA LYS A 67 3.47 16.13 -1.14
C LYS A 67 2.84 15.55 0.11
N ARG A 68 1.99 14.53 -0.03
CA ARG A 68 1.22 13.90 1.05
C ARG A 68 1.78 12.54 1.44
N TRP A 69 2.47 11.87 0.53
CA TRP A 69 3.05 10.56 0.82
C TRP A 69 4.28 10.67 1.73
N PRO A 70 4.42 9.76 2.71
CA PRO A 70 5.60 9.70 3.57
C PRO A 70 6.81 9.04 2.90
N PHE A 71 6.64 8.51 1.69
CA PHE A 71 7.67 7.82 0.91
C PHE A 71 8.03 8.62 -0.35
N LYS A 72 9.25 8.40 -0.85
CA LYS A 72 9.77 9.07 -2.04
C LYS A 72 9.31 8.36 -3.31
N VAL A 73 8.85 9.14 -4.29
CA VAL A 73 8.64 8.70 -5.67
C VAL A 73 9.72 9.32 -6.54
N VAL A 74 10.32 8.55 -7.46
CA VAL A 74 11.38 8.99 -8.37
C VAL A 74 10.96 8.81 -9.83
N PRO A 75 11.45 9.64 -10.78
CA PRO A 75 11.18 9.48 -12.21
C PRO A 75 11.75 8.20 -12.81
#